data_AF-A0A1H3GIB1-F1
#
_entry.id   AF-A0A1H3GIB1-F1
#
_cell.length_a   1.000
_cell.length_b   1.000
_cell.length_c   1.000
_cell.angle_alpha   90.00
_cell.angle_beta   90.00
_cell.angle_gamma   90.00
#
_symmetry.space_group_name_H-M   'P 1'
#
loop_
_entity.id
_entity.type
_entity.pdbx_description
1 polymer ?
#
loop_
_entity_poly.entity_id
_entity_poly.type
_entity_poly.pdbx_seq_one_letter_code
_entity_poly.pdbx_strand_id
1 'polypeptide(L)'
;MSTLKSYSCSKCGGILNVDRDQDVLDCPFCGAKIDYIDFHSEDLLTQADYCLFRKDYKAAEEKYNTVLSYEPDNFLVLRGLAFCAGSINSEKILDEPVNLSHCFYNGIIRLLGEDRYRLSPYAEYFAKLSEVISKAQEYNRFNREKNSLQLTLISAPNKDDISRKLDEAQQSLKVAEEDYAKLYAELKVLEPDVESVSVEEPKMAFGSVTPSYGLLRIGCAKCGGTLSFDKERKLYTCNHCGIAYGYSLFYGDPMQKAMAELKSGDYETADQRFSHILMFDQHNFEALRGRILCAGKWKAFTQIRLSEDLMKVDWQLVRQRVDEFHKYVIYPNEHLCNLIDKLMKLLKEYSDILVMMQIEPNNEEYPQKKQVIIKKYPTLLRRLMYIDRVHHGVSFDHTKTCFTIERLKNAPEALKRKDFVEAEDCYRVLNLDHPNDPLILHNWVLCAGKWSSFSEMKIEDFRSRNLFPLLMGRVLEAQELSPDEYHGFYDTLFKLLEFINQYHENELVLKECRSEENRICEDIKRLKLDVNDSSVMEEWTEATFKTENYEKVGLKLKTEFGELLPEFIKMDRELFGDHLSS
;
A
#
# COMPACT_ATOMS: atom_id res chain seq x y z
N MET A 1 18.88 -18.24 -8.83
CA MET A 1 20.03 -19.17 -8.95
C MET A 1 19.47 -20.57 -9.24
N SER A 2 19.73 -21.19 -10.38
CA SER A 2 19.15 -22.51 -10.69
C SER A 2 19.79 -23.60 -9.84
N THR A 3 19.01 -24.21 -8.95
CA THR A 3 19.34 -25.47 -8.28
C THR A 3 20.09 -26.30 -9.30
N LEU A 4 21.36 -26.66 -9.11
CA LEU A 4 21.93 -27.75 -9.90
C LEU A 4 21.20 -28.98 -9.38
N LYS A 5 19.96 -29.14 -9.89
CA LYS A 5 19.17 -30.34 -9.87
C LYS A 5 20.13 -31.36 -10.46
N SER A 6 20.73 -32.18 -9.61
CA SER A 6 21.39 -33.37 -10.09
C SER A 6 20.27 -34.24 -10.62
N TYR A 7 20.05 -34.20 -11.92
CA TYR A 7 19.01 -34.98 -12.55
C TYR A 7 19.43 -36.45 -12.43
N SER A 8 18.59 -37.25 -11.81
CA SER A 8 18.76 -38.69 -11.79
C SER A 8 18.08 -39.27 -13.02
N CYS A 9 18.81 -40.08 -13.78
CA CYS A 9 18.29 -40.79 -14.94
C CYS A 9 17.10 -41.66 -14.52
N SER A 10 15.93 -41.45 -15.14
CA SER A 10 14.72 -42.23 -14.88
C SER A 10 14.89 -43.73 -15.12
N LYS A 11 15.82 -44.14 -15.98
CA LYS A 11 16.10 -45.56 -16.28
C LYS A 11 17.01 -46.25 -15.27
N CYS A 12 17.98 -45.55 -14.67
CA CYS A 12 19.03 -46.21 -13.87
C CYS A 12 19.41 -45.49 -12.57
N GLY A 13 18.80 -44.34 -12.26
CA GLY A 13 19.11 -43.53 -11.08
C GLY A 13 20.45 -42.79 -11.13
N GLY A 14 21.26 -42.99 -12.17
CA GLY A 14 22.56 -42.34 -12.32
C GLY A 14 22.46 -40.82 -12.54
N ILE A 15 23.42 -40.07 -12.03
CA ILE A 15 23.48 -38.60 -12.18
C ILE A 15 23.74 -38.26 -13.66
N LEU A 16 22.87 -37.45 -14.28
CA LEU A 16 23.01 -36.98 -15.65
C LEU A 16 24.06 -35.87 -15.74
N ASN A 17 24.90 -35.93 -16.77
CA ASN A 17 25.83 -34.87 -17.14
C ASN A 17 25.12 -33.90 -18.08
N VAL A 18 25.20 -32.60 -17.79
CA VAL A 18 24.64 -31.55 -18.67
C VAL A 18 25.65 -31.27 -19.78
N ASP A 19 25.35 -31.71 -21.00
CA ASP A 19 26.02 -31.24 -22.22
C ASP A 19 25.38 -29.91 -22.64
N ARG A 20 26.08 -28.81 -22.37
CA ARG A 20 25.61 -27.44 -22.65
C ARG A 20 25.73 -27.06 -24.12
N ASP A 21 26.52 -27.80 -24.90
CA ASP A 21 26.70 -27.49 -26.32
C ASP A 21 25.55 -28.07 -27.14
N GLN A 22 24.89 -29.12 -26.62
CA GLN A 22 23.76 -29.79 -27.25
C GLN A 22 22.42 -29.55 -26.54
N ASP A 23 22.43 -28.92 -25.36
CA ASP A 23 21.28 -28.83 -24.44
C ASP A 23 20.66 -30.21 -24.12
N VAL A 24 21.53 -31.21 -23.94
CA VAL A 24 21.15 -32.60 -23.65
C VAL A 24 21.74 -33.05 -22.30
N LEU A 25 20.95 -33.78 -21.53
CA LEU A 25 21.35 -34.48 -20.32
C LEU A 25 21.79 -35.91 -20.67
N ASP A 26 23.09 -36.17 -20.62
CA ASP A 26 23.70 -37.47 -20.94
C ASP A 26 23.90 -38.30 -19.67
N CYS A 27 23.31 -39.50 -19.62
CA CYS A 27 23.55 -40.45 -18.53
C CYS A 27 24.84 -41.26 -18.77
N PRO A 28 25.88 -41.14 -17.92
CA PRO A 28 27.12 -41.88 -18.11
C PRO A 28 26.99 -43.38 -17.82
N PHE A 29 25.90 -43.81 -17.18
CA PHE A 29 25.70 -45.21 -16.76
C PHE A 29 24.93 -46.03 -17.79
N CYS A 30 23.83 -45.51 -18.34
CA CYS A 30 23.01 -46.23 -19.31
C CYS A 30 23.03 -45.64 -20.72
N GLY A 31 23.74 -44.52 -20.93
CA GLY A 31 23.83 -43.84 -22.23
C GLY A 31 22.54 -43.16 -22.68
N ALA A 32 21.54 -43.02 -21.81
CA ALA A 32 20.32 -42.29 -22.13
C ALA A 32 20.63 -40.80 -22.33
N LYS A 33 20.13 -40.25 -23.44
CA LYS A 33 20.15 -38.81 -23.76
C LYS A 33 18.75 -38.26 -23.51
N ILE A 34 18.63 -37.24 -22.67
CA ILE A 34 17.35 -36.61 -22.32
C ILE A 34 17.45 -35.14 -22.70
N ASP A 35 16.49 -34.59 -23.44
CA ASP A 35 16.47 -33.16 -23.76
C ASP A 35 16.34 -32.34 -22.48
N TYR A 36 17.16 -31.30 -22.32
CA TYR A 36 17.16 -30.47 -21.11
C TYR A 36 15.81 -29.77 -20.91
N ILE A 37 15.10 -29.44 -21.99
CA ILE A 37 13.86 -28.66 -21.92
C ILE A 37 12.66 -29.52 -21.56
N ASP A 38 12.64 -30.80 -21.94
CA ASP A 38 11.66 -31.77 -21.46
C ASP A 38 11.69 -31.89 -19.92
N PHE A 39 12.84 -31.67 -19.27
CA PHE A 39 12.95 -31.72 -17.81
C PHE A 39 12.53 -30.41 -17.11
N HIS A 40 12.37 -29.32 -17.86
CA HIS A 40 12.26 -27.95 -17.34
C HIS A 40 11.05 -27.16 -17.85
N SER A 41 10.22 -27.76 -18.69
CA SER A 41 9.00 -27.14 -19.19
C SER A 41 8.12 -26.62 -18.06
N GLU A 42 7.90 -27.41 -17.00
CA GLU A 42 7.10 -27.00 -15.82
C GLU A 42 7.72 -25.83 -15.03
N ASP A 43 9.04 -25.86 -14.79
CA ASP A 43 9.75 -24.78 -14.10
C ASP A 43 9.70 -23.48 -14.94
N LEU A 44 9.79 -23.59 -16.26
CA LEU A 44 9.70 -22.48 -17.20
C LEU A 44 8.28 -21.91 -17.26
N LEU A 45 7.26 -22.77 -17.28
CA LEU A 45 5.86 -22.38 -17.20
C LEU A 45 5.55 -21.64 -15.89
N THR A 46 6.01 -22.17 -14.76
CA THR A 46 5.86 -21.50 -13.45
C THR A 46 6.51 -20.13 -13.44
N GLN A 47 7.71 -19.99 -14.03
CA GLN A 47 8.37 -18.70 -14.17
C GLN A 47 7.64 -17.76 -15.14
N ALA A 48 7.07 -18.28 -16.22
CA ALA A 48 6.29 -17.53 -17.18
C ALA A 48 5.02 -16.99 -16.52
N ASP A 49 4.29 -17.82 -15.79
CA ASP A 49 3.08 -17.44 -15.02
C ASP A 49 3.42 -16.38 -13.96
N TYR A 50 4.55 -16.52 -13.27
CA TYR A 50 5.02 -15.52 -12.32
C TYR A 50 5.34 -14.17 -13.00
N CYS A 51 5.96 -14.19 -14.18
CA CYS A 51 6.21 -12.96 -14.96
C CYS A 51 4.88 -12.35 -15.45
N LEU A 52 3.94 -13.18 -15.90
CA LEU A 52 2.63 -12.78 -16.37
C LEU A 52 1.84 -12.10 -15.24
N PHE A 53 1.79 -12.72 -14.05
CA PHE A 53 1.15 -12.17 -12.85
C PHE A 53 1.69 -10.78 -12.49
N ARG A 54 3.01 -10.60 -12.62
CA ARG A 54 3.72 -9.34 -12.37
C ARG A 54 3.59 -8.31 -13.49
N LYS A 55 2.83 -8.61 -14.55
CA LYS A 55 2.64 -7.77 -15.74
C LYS A 55 3.93 -7.54 -16.54
N ASP A 56 4.92 -8.42 -16.41
CA ASP A 56 6.09 -8.45 -17.27
C ASP A 56 5.81 -9.34 -18.48
N TYR A 57 4.91 -8.86 -19.35
CA TYR A 57 4.37 -9.64 -20.47
C TYR A 57 5.45 -10.07 -21.46
N LYS A 58 6.49 -9.26 -21.64
CA LYS A 58 7.60 -9.59 -22.54
C LYS A 58 8.45 -10.73 -21.99
N ALA A 59 8.82 -10.68 -20.71
CA ALA A 59 9.57 -11.76 -20.08
C ALA A 59 8.75 -13.05 -19.94
N ALA A 60 7.43 -12.94 -19.81
CA ALA A 60 6.51 -14.09 -19.84
C ALA A 60 6.43 -14.69 -21.26
N GLU A 61 6.23 -13.86 -22.28
CA GLU A 61 6.17 -14.26 -23.69
C GLU A 61 7.45 -14.97 -24.15
N GLU A 62 8.64 -14.47 -23.78
CA GLU A 62 9.92 -15.14 -24.08
C GLU A 62 9.98 -16.57 -23.50
N LYS A 63 9.50 -16.75 -22.26
CA LYS A 63 9.48 -18.07 -21.60
C LYS A 63 8.44 -19.00 -22.21
N TYR A 64 7.22 -18.52 -22.48
CA TYR A 64 6.20 -19.32 -23.15
C TYR A 64 6.64 -19.73 -24.56
N ASN A 65 7.24 -18.82 -25.35
CA ASN A 65 7.75 -19.17 -26.67
C ASN A 65 8.89 -20.21 -26.61
N THR A 66 9.69 -20.20 -25.55
CA THR A 66 10.70 -21.23 -25.31
C THR A 66 10.06 -22.60 -25.08
N VAL A 67 8.94 -22.68 -24.35
CA VAL A 67 8.22 -23.97 -24.18
C VAL A 67 7.47 -24.35 -25.46
N LEU A 68 6.90 -23.37 -26.17
CA LEU A 68 6.14 -23.57 -27.41
C LEU A 68 6.96 -24.22 -28.52
N SER A 69 8.28 -23.96 -28.59
CA SER A 69 9.13 -24.59 -29.61
C SER A 69 9.30 -26.10 -29.43
N TYR A 70 9.00 -26.64 -28.25
CA TYR A 70 9.07 -28.07 -27.93
C TYR A 70 7.68 -28.69 -27.89
N GLU A 71 6.72 -28.00 -27.27
CA GLU A 71 5.33 -28.44 -27.15
C GLU A 71 4.39 -27.42 -27.83
N PRO A 72 4.26 -27.47 -29.18
CA PRO A 72 3.51 -26.47 -29.94
C PRO A 72 2.01 -26.45 -29.63
N ASP A 73 1.49 -27.58 -29.15
CA ASP A 73 0.09 -27.76 -28.78
C ASP A 73 -0.16 -27.61 -27.27
N ASN A 74 0.82 -27.18 -26.46
CA ASN A 74 0.59 -27.06 -25.02
C ASN A 74 -0.45 -25.97 -24.71
N PHE A 75 -1.58 -26.38 -24.10
CA PHE A 75 -2.69 -25.49 -23.75
C PHE A 75 -2.28 -24.30 -22.88
N LEU A 76 -1.52 -24.54 -21.82
CA LEU A 76 -1.11 -23.51 -20.86
C LEU A 76 -0.21 -22.47 -21.54
N VAL A 77 0.69 -22.91 -22.41
CA VAL A 77 1.58 -22.04 -23.20
C VAL A 77 0.76 -21.16 -24.14
N LEU A 78 -0.13 -21.75 -24.93
CA LEU A 78 -0.95 -21.03 -25.90
C LEU A 78 -1.86 -20.00 -25.20
N ARG A 79 -2.47 -20.38 -24.07
CA ARG A 79 -3.27 -19.47 -23.23
C ARG A 79 -2.43 -18.34 -22.64
N GLY A 80 -1.26 -18.66 -22.08
CA GLY A 80 -0.33 -17.69 -21.53
C GLY A 80 0.12 -16.64 -22.56
N LEU A 81 0.41 -17.06 -23.80
CA LEU A 81 0.74 -16.16 -24.90
C LEU A 81 -0.43 -15.26 -25.30
N ALA A 82 -1.65 -15.80 -25.35
CA ALA A 82 -2.84 -14.99 -25.60
C ALA A 82 -3.03 -13.93 -24.51
N PHE A 83 -2.82 -14.30 -23.24
CA PHE A 83 -2.87 -13.38 -22.11
C PHE A 83 -1.79 -12.31 -22.18
N CYS A 84 -0.56 -12.65 -22.57
CA CYS A 84 0.51 -11.68 -22.82
C CYS A 84 0.09 -10.64 -23.87
N ALA A 85 -0.46 -11.09 -25.02
CA ALA A 85 -0.91 -10.20 -26.09
C ALA A 85 -2.10 -9.31 -25.67
N GLY A 86 -2.95 -9.80 -24.76
CA GLY A 86 -4.05 -9.03 -24.19
C GLY A 86 -3.66 -8.13 -23.01
N SER A 87 -2.42 -8.22 -22.50
CA SER A 87 -2.04 -7.63 -21.21
C SER A 87 -2.91 -8.11 -20.03
N ILE A 88 -3.34 -9.37 -20.07
CA ILE A 88 -4.12 -10.04 -19.00
C ILE A 88 -3.13 -10.75 -18.08
N ASN A 89 -3.09 -10.43 -16.79
CA ASN A 89 -2.09 -10.98 -15.87
C ASN A 89 -2.58 -12.20 -15.06
N SER A 90 -3.87 -12.51 -15.14
CA SER A 90 -4.49 -13.63 -14.43
C SER A 90 -5.82 -13.96 -15.08
N GLU A 91 -6.18 -15.24 -15.04
CA GLU A 91 -7.49 -15.71 -15.50
C GLU A 91 -8.64 -15.07 -14.73
N LYS A 92 -8.46 -14.76 -13.43
CA LYS A 92 -9.50 -14.14 -12.60
C LYS A 92 -9.99 -12.78 -13.14
N ILE A 93 -9.19 -12.13 -13.99
CA ILE A 93 -9.62 -10.91 -14.67
C ILE A 93 -10.80 -11.17 -15.60
N LEU A 94 -10.95 -12.39 -16.12
CA LEU A 94 -12.06 -12.78 -16.97
C LEU A 94 -13.38 -12.99 -16.19
N ASP A 95 -13.36 -13.03 -14.86
CA ASP A 95 -14.58 -13.24 -14.07
C ASP A 95 -15.60 -12.10 -14.26
N GLU A 96 -15.12 -10.86 -14.48
CA GLU A 96 -15.97 -9.69 -14.71
C GLU A 96 -15.45 -8.84 -15.88
N PRO A 97 -16.33 -8.39 -16.80
CA PRO A 97 -15.90 -7.68 -18.01
C PRO A 97 -15.29 -6.31 -17.70
N VAL A 98 -15.60 -5.70 -16.54
CA VAL A 98 -15.04 -4.42 -16.09
C VAL A 98 -13.53 -4.50 -15.82
N ASN A 99 -13.04 -5.67 -15.40
CA ASN A 99 -11.61 -5.89 -15.11
C ASN A 99 -10.76 -5.90 -16.39
N LEU A 100 -11.38 -6.08 -17.56
CA LEU A 100 -10.72 -6.04 -18.87
C LEU A 100 -10.63 -4.63 -19.47
N SER A 101 -11.07 -3.57 -18.79
CA SER A 101 -11.15 -2.21 -19.32
C SER A 101 -9.82 -1.63 -19.87
N HIS A 102 -8.67 -2.18 -19.44
CA HIS A 102 -7.32 -1.83 -19.86
C HIS A 102 -6.64 -2.87 -20.77
N CYS A 103 -7.37 -3.91 -21.19
CA CYS A 103 -6.87 -4.98 -22.07
C CYS A 103 -6.60 -4.47 -23.49
N PHE A 104 -5.59 -5.06 -24.16
CA PHE A 104 -5.31 -4.80 -25.57
C PHE A 104 -6.13 -5.75 -26.47
N TYR A 105 -7.44 -5.53 -26.54
CA TYR A 105 -8.42 -6.40 -27.24
C TYR A 105 -8.00 -6.80 -28.66
N ASN A 106 -7.60 -5.83 -29.48
CA ASN A 106 -7.22 -6.10 -30.86
C ASN A 106 -5.97 -6.98 -30.97
N GLY A 107 -5.05 -6.89 -30.01
CA GLY A 107 -3.84 -7.71 -29.99
C GLY A 107 -4.15 -9.17 -29.75
N ILE A 108 -4.93 -9.46 -28.70
CA ILE A 108 -5.33 -10.83 -28.36
C ILE A 108 -6.27 -11.42 -29.42
N ILE A 109 -7.27 -10.69 -29.93
CA ILE A 109 -8.20 -11.18 -30.97
C ILE A 109 -7.43 -11.53 -32.25
N ARG A 110 -6.46 -10.69 -32.64
CA ARG A 110 -5.60 -10.97 -33.80
C ARG A 110 -4.76 -12.22 -33.58
N LEU A 111 -4.16 -12.38 -32.39
CA LEU A 111 -3.35 -13.54 -32.04
C LEU A 111 -4.16 -14.84 -32.10
N LEU A 112 -5.35 -14.85 -31.49
CA LEU A 112 -6.27 -16.00 -31.50
C LEU A 112 -6.76 -16.37 -32.91
N GLY A 113 -6.65 -15.44 -33.86
CA GLY A 113 -6.94 -15.68 -35.28
C GLY A 113 -5.81 -16.37 -36.07
N GLU A 114 -4.63 -16.59 -35.47
CA GLU A 114 -3.51 -17.26 -36.12
C GLU A 114 -3.74 -18.77 -36.25
N ASP A 115 -3.13 -19.40 -37.26
CA ASP A 115 -3.33 -20.81 -37.56
C ASP A 115 -2.97 -21.73 -36.39
N ARG A 116 -1.95 -21.37 -35.59
CA ARG A 116 -1.57 -22.14 -34.40
C ARG A 116 -2.68 -22.28 -33.36
N TYR A 117 -3.58 -21.30 -33.25
CA TYR A 117 -4.73 -21.38 -32.34
C TYR A 117 -5.88 -22.13 -33.00
N ARG A 118 -6.15 -21.85 -34.29
CA ARG A 118 -7.25 -22.45 -35.06
C ARG A 118 -7.07 -23.94 -35.37
N LEU A 119 -5.83 -24.38 -35.51
CA LEU A 119 -5.49 -25.77 -35.82
C LEU A 119 -5.12 -26.57 -34.56
N SER A 120 -5.04 -25.93 -33.39
CA SER A 120 -4.73 -26.62 -32.14
C SER A 120 -5.84 -27.59 -31.73
N PRO A 121 -5.53 -28.62 -30.92
CA PRO A 121 -6.55 -29.47 -30.29
C PRO A 121 -7.56 -28.69 -29.44
N TYR A 122 -7.21 -27.46 -29.04
CA TYR A 122 -8.02 -26.58 -28.18
C TYR A 122 -8.65 -25.40 -28.97
N ALA A 123 -8.78 -25.54 -30.29
CA ALA A 123 -9.31 -24.48 -31.15
C ALA A 123 -10.69 -23.96 -30.71
N GLU A 124 -11.55 -24.85 -30.20
CA GLU A 124 -12.89 -24.48 -29.69
C GLU A 124 -12.80 -23.54 -28.47
N TYR A 125 -11.91 -23.84 -27.52
CA TYR A 125 -11.64 -22.96 -26.38
C TYR A 125 -11.14 -21.59 -26.83
N PHE A 126 -10.16 -21.55 -27.74
CA PHE A 126 -9.58 -20.28 -28.19
C PHE A 126 -10.55 -19.44 -29.04
N ALA A 127 -11.40 -20.07 -29.83
CA ALA A 127 -12.51 -19.40 -30.51
C ALA A 127 -13.48 -18.78 -29.50
N LYS A 128 -13.87 -19.54 -28.47
CA LYS A 128 -14.74 -19.05 -27.40
C LYS A 128 -14.08 -17.92 -26.59
N LEU A 129 -12.78 -18.01 -26.31
CA LEU A 129 -12.02 -16.95 -25.64
C LEU A 129 -12.05 -15.66 -26.47
N SER A 130 -11.90 -15.76 -27.80
CA SER A 130 -12.03 -14.61 -28.70
C SER A 130 -13.43 -13.97 -28.64
N GLU A 131 -14.50 -14.77 -28.55
CA GLU A 131 -15.87 -14.27 -28.37
C GLU A 131 -16.04 -13.54 -27.03
N VAL A 132 -15.56 -14.13 -25.93
CA VAL A 132 -15.58 -13.53 -24.58
C VAL A 132 -14.87 -12.18 -24.58
N ILE A 133 -13.67 -12.11 -25.15
CA ILE A 133 -12.88 -10.87 -25.23
C ILE A 133 -13.58 -9.81 -26.10
N SER A 134 -14.20 -10.22 -27.22
CA SER A 134 -14.96 -9.31 -28.07
C SER A 134 -16.19 -8.74 -27.35
N LYS A 135 -16.89 -9.57 -26.58
CA LYS A 135 -18.04 -9.14 -25.78
C LYS A 135 -17.62 -8.24 -24.61
N ALA A 136 -16.47 -8.50 -23.97
CA ALA A 136 -15.90 -7.57 -22.99
C ALA A 136 -15.55 -6.21 -23.58
N GLN A 137 -15.03 -6.17 -24.82
CA GLN A 137 -14.76 -4.92 -25.53
C GLN A 137 -16.05 -4.11 -25.76
N GLU A 138 -17.12 -4.79 -26.17
CA GLU A 138 -18.46 -4.20 -26.33
C GLU A 138 -19.02 -3.67 -25.01
N TYR A 139 -18.96 -4.45 -23.93
CA TYR A 139 -19.34 -4.01 -22.59
C TYR A 139 -18.61 -2.73 -22.18
N ASN A 140 -17.28 -2.71 -22.33
CA ASN A 140 -16.47 -1.56 -21.93
C ASN A 140 -16.73 -0.31 -22.81
N ARG A 141 -17.12 -0.49 -24.08
CA ARG A 141 -17.61 0.60 -24.93
C ARG A 141 -18.88 1.22 -24.37
N PHE A 142 -19.90 0.40 -24.06
CA PHE A 142 -21.15 0.90 -23.48
C PHE A 142 -20.95 1.52 -22.10
N ASN A 143 -20.05 0.97 -21.28
CA ASN A 143 -19.75 1.52 -19.96
C ASN A 143 -19.12 2.92 -20.05
N ARG A 144 -18.20 3.13 -21.01
CA ARG A 144 -17.63 4.46 -21.28
C ARG A 144 -18.67 5.44 -21.80
N GLU A 145 -19.56 5.01 -22.68
CA GLU A 145 -20.66 5.82 -23.19
C GLU A 145 -21.61 6.24 -22.06
N LYS A 146 -22.03 5.30 -21.20
CA LYS A 146 -22.83 5.57 -19.99
C LYS A 146 -22.15 6.62 -19.11
N ASN A 147 -20.88 6.44 -18.77
CA ASN A 147 -20.14 7.37 -17.91
C ASN A 147 -20.02 8.77 -18.56
N SER A 148 -19.79 8.84 -19.87
CA SER A 148 -19.76 10.10 -20.62
C SER A 148 -21.12 10.81 -20.61
N LEU A 149 -22.22 10.06 -20.78
CA LEU A 149 -23.58 10.60 -20.76
C LEU A 149 -23.97 11.09 -19.35
N GLN A 150 -23.56 10.37 -18.29
CA GLN A 150 -23.76 10.81 -16.90
C GLN A 150 -23.07 12.15 -16.61
N LEU A 151 -21.82 12.31 -17.04
CA LEU A 151 -21.11 13.59 -16.91
C LEU A 151 -21.79 14.71 -17.72
N THR A 152 -22.25 14.40 -18.93
CA THR A 152 -22.94 15.38 -19.78
C THR A 152 -24.27 15.82 -19.18
N LEU A 153 -25.03 14.89 -18.57
CA LEU A 153 -26.33 15.15 -17.94
C LEU A 153 -26.26 16.20 -16.82
N ILE A 154 -25.13 16.27 -16.10
CA ILE A 154 -24.89 17.25 -15.04
C ILE A 154 -24.78 18.67 -15.62
N SER A 155 -24.14 18.80 -16.78
CA SER A 155 -23.78 20.11 -17.37
C SER A 155 -24.76 20.63 -18.43
N ALA A 156 -25.61 19.78 -18.99
CA ALA A 156 -26.38 20.12 -20.17
C ALA A 156 -27.71 20.85 -19.86
N PRO A 157 -28.10 21.85 -20.68
CA PRO A 157 -29.37 22.54 -20.54
C PRO A 157 -30.58 21.71 -21.01
N ASN A 158 -30.38 20.72 -21.87
CA ASN A 158 -31.44 19.83 -22.37
C ASN A 158 -31.25 18.41 -21.80
N LYS A 159 -31.88 18.14 -20.66
CA LYS A 159 -31.69 16.91 -19.88
C LYS A 159 -32.44 15.70 -20.46
N ASP A 160 -33.57 15.91 -21.15
CA ASP A 160 -34.47 14.82 -21.54
C ASP A 160 -33.86 13.91 -22.63
N ASP A 161 -33.22 14.49 -23.66
CA ASP A 161 -32.58 13.69 -24.72
C ASP A 161 -31.37 12.89 -24.19
N ILE A 162 -30.62 13.47 -23.25
CA ILE A 162 -29.47 12.81 -22.62
C ILE A 162 -29.94 11.71 -21.68
N SER A 163 -31.02 11.92 -20.93
CA SER A 163 -31.61 10.89 -20.08
C SER A 163 -32.06 9.69 -20.90
N ARG A 164 -32.73 9.90 -22.03
CA ARG A 164 -33.14 8.79 -22.91
C ARG A 164 -31.94 8.00 -23.44
N LYS A 165 -30.88 8.68 -23.90
CA LYS A 165 -29.64 8.02 -24.35
C LYS A 165 -28.94 7.26 -23.22
N LEU A 166 -28.98 7.81 -22.01
CA LEU A 166 -28.43 7.15 -20.83
C LEU A 166 -29.17 5.85 -20.54
N ASP A 167 -30.51 5.85 -20.61
CA ASP A 167 -31.33 4.65 -20.44
C ASP A 167 -31.03 3.60 -21.52
N GLU A 168 -30.89 4.02 -22.79
CA GLU A 168 -30.50 3.14 -23.91
C GLU A 168 -29.11 2.51 -23.71
N ALA A 169 -28.13 3.31 -23.25
CA ALA A 169 -26.78 2.83 -22.95
C ALA A 169 -26.76 1.87 -21.75
N GLN A 170 -27.54 2.16 -20.70
CA GLN A 170 -27.68 1.27 -19.54
C GLN A 170 -28.32 -0.07 -19.92
N GLN A 171 -29.37 -0.05 -20.75
CA GLN A 171 -29.99 -1.26 -21.24
C GLN A 171 -29.01 -2.09 -22.10
N SER A 172 -28.26 -1.44 -22.98
CA SER A 172 -27.24 -2.09 -23.82
C SER A 172 -26.10 -2.70 -22.98
N LEU A 173 -25.68 -2.01 -21.93
CA LEU A 173 -24.67 -2.50 -20.99
C LEU A 173 -25.14 -3.77 -20.28
N LYS A 174 -26.39 -3.79 -19.80
CA LYS A 174 -26.99 -4.95 -19.13
C LYS A 174 -27.06 -6.17 -20.05
N VAL A 175 -27.49 -5.99 -21.30
CA VAL A 175 -27.50 -7.08 -22.29
C VAL A 175 -26.09 -7.60 -22.55
N ALA A 176 -25.10 -6.70 -22.70
CA ALA A 176 -23.71 -7.10 -22.90
C ALA A 176 -23.12 -7.87 -21.70
N GLU A 177 -23.51 -7.52 -20.47
CA GLU A 177 -23.11 -8.20 -19.24
C GLU A 177 -23.69 -9.63 -19.15
N GLU A 178 -24.98 -9.79 -19.44
CA GLU A 178 -25.65 -11.09 -19.49
C GLU A 178 -25.04 -12.01 -20.57
N ASP A 179 -24.79 -11.47 -21.77
CA ASP A 179 -24.12 -12.18 -22.85
C ASP A 179 -22.69 -12.59 -22.47
N TYR A 180 -21.94 -11.69 -21.81
CA TYR A 180 -20.59 -11.97 -21.35
C TYR A 180 -20.56 -13.12 -20.35
N ALA A 181 -21.42 -13.06 -19.32
CA ALA A 181 -21.50 -14.09 -18.29
C ALA A 181 -21.84 -15.46 -18.88
N LYS A 182 -22.74 -15.50 -19.87
CA LYS A 182 -23.07 -16.73 -20.60
C LYS A 182 -21.87 -17.28 -21.37
N LEU A 183 -21.19 -16.45 -22.17
CA LEU A 183 -20.01 -16.87 -22.95
C LEU A 183 -18.86 -17.32 -22.05
N TYR A 184 -18.65 -16.66 -20.91
CA TYR A 184 -17.61 -17.04 -19.96
C TYR A 184 -17.91 -18.38 -19.28
N ALA A 185 -19.17 -18.65 -18.94
CA ALA A 185 -19.58 -19.96 -18.43
C ALA A 185 -19.35 -21.07 -19.46
N GLU A 186 -19.64 -20.82 -20.74
CA GLU A 186 -19.34 -21.75 -21.84
C GLU A 186 -17.82 -21.98 -21.99
N LEU A 187 -17.01 -20.92 -21.91
CA LEU A 187 -15.55 -21.00 -21.97
C LEU A 187 -14.99 -21.91 -20.86
N LYS A 188 -15.52 -21.78 -19.63
CA LYS A 188 -15.09 -22.59 -18.48
C LYS A 188 -15.38 -24.09 -18.63
N VAL A 189 -16.42 -24.46 -19.39
CA VAL A 189 -16.71 -25.87 -19.70
C VAL A 189 -15.71 -26.44 -20.72
N LEU A 190 -15.18 -25.60 -21.60
CA LEU A 190 -14.20 -25.99 -22.63
C LEU A 190 -12.76 -26.02 -22.10
N GLU A 191 -12.53 -25.57 -20.86
CA GLU A 191 -11.19 -25.59 -20.26
C GLU A 191 -10.77 -27.06 -20.02
N PRO A 192 -9.64 -27.51 -20.60
CA PRO A 192 -9.19 -28.87 -20.40
C PRO A 192 -8.82 -29.10 -18.93
N ASP A 193 -9.16 -30.27 -18.41
CA ASP A 193 -8.77 -30.68 -17.05
C ASP A 193 -7.25 -30.93 -17.02
N VAL A 194 -6.52 -29.88 -16.66
CA VAL A 194 -5.05 -29.87 -16.59
C VAL A 194 -4.54 -30.85 -15.52
N GLU A 195 -5.33 -31.17 -14.50
CA GLU A 195 -4.95 -32.15 -13.48
C GLU A 195 -5.02 -33.60 -14.00
N SER A 196 -5.84 -33.86 -15.03
CA SER A 196 -5.98 -35.18 -15.63
C SER A 196 -4.88 -35.53 -16.65
N VAL A 197 -4.19 -34.52 -17.19
CA VAL A 197 -3.02 -34.69 -18.06
C VAL A 197 -1.76 -34.86 -17.19
N SER A 198 -1.82 -35.81 -16.26
CA SER A 198 -0.59 -36.31 -15.64
C SER A 198 0.17 -37.08 -16.71
N VAL A 199 1.27 -36.49 -17.20
CA VAL A 199 2.37 -37.29 -17.75
C VAL A 199 2.69 -38.32 -16.67
N GLU A 200 2.61 -39.63 -16.96
CA GLU A 200 2.92 -40.68 -15.99
C GLU A 200 4.25 -40.34 -15.31
N GLU A 201 4.19 -39.88 -14.04
CA GLU A 201 5.39 -39.57 -13.28
C GLU A 201 6.26 -40.83 -13.29
N PRO A 202 7.55 -40.75 -13.69
CA PRO A 202 8.45 -41.88 -13.54
C PRO A 202 8.48 -42.24 -12.05
N LYS A 203 7.95 -43.42 -11.70
CA LYS A 203 7.86 -43.92 -10.32
C LYS A 203 9.25 -43.90 -9.66
N MET A 204 9.61 -42.80 -9.01
CA MET A 204 10.81 -42.69 -8.19
C MET A 204 10.42 -42.86 -6.72
N ALA A 205 10.99 -43.88 -6.09
CA ALA A 205 10.77 -44.17 -4.68
C ALA A 205 11.36 -43.06 -3.80
N PHE A 206 10.51 -42.27 -3.15
CA PHE A 206 10.93 -41.27 -2.17
C PHE A 206 11.21 -41.93 -0.81
N GLY A 207 12.49 -42.06 -0.47
CA GLY A 207 12.91 -42.18 0.92
C GLY A 207 12.77 -40.83 1.63
N SER A 208 12.44 -40.86 2.92
CA SER A 208 12.29 -39.67 3.76
C SER A 208 13.60 -38.89 3.87
N VAL A 209 13.74 -37.87 3.03
CA VAL A 209 14.82 -36.89 3.08
C VAL A 209 14.23 -35.56 3.54
N THR A 210 14.72 -35.05 4.66
CA THR A 210 14.50 -33.67 5.10
C THR A 210 14.79 -32.71 3.95
N PRO A 211 13.99 -31.66 3.70
CA PRO A 211 14.10 -30.83 2.50
C PRO A 211 15.47 -30.15 2.45
N SER A 212 16.37 -30.67 1.62
CA SER A 212 17.65 -30.06 1.34
C SER A 212 17.44 -28.98 0.29
N TYR A 213 17.53 -27.71 0.70
CA TYR A 213 17.57 -26.56 -0.20
C TYR A 213 18.67 -26.76 -1.25
N GLY A 214 18.30 -27.09 -2.49
CA GLY A 214 19.25 -27.40 -3.55
C GLY A 214 19.95 -26.15 -4.10
N LEU A 215 21.21 -26.33 -4.50
CA LEU A 215 22.18 -25.27 -4.82
C LEU A 215 21.91 -24.59 -6.15
N LEU A 216 21.04 -23.61 -6.07
CA LEU A 216 20.93 -22.41 -6.87
C LEU A 216 22.32 -22.08 -7.61
N ARG A 217 22.39 -21.83 -8.95
CA ARG A 217 23.54 -21.24 -9.70
C ARG A 217 23.69 -19.76 -9.38
N ILE A 218 24.74 -19.40 -8.66
CA ILE A 218 25.07 -17.99 -8.36
C ILE A 218 25.75 -17.36 -9.57
N GLY A 219 25.17 -16.27 -10.07
CA GLY A 219 25.87 -15.34 -10.94
C GLY A 219 26.56 -14.26 -10.13
N CYS A 220 27.73 -13.83 -10.56
CA CYS A 220 28.44 -12.72 -9.93
C CYS A 220 27.67 -11.40 -10.07
N ALA A 221 27.46 -10.70 -8.97
CA ALA A 221 26.82 -9.39 -8.92
C ALA A 221 27.49 -8.35 -9.84
N LYS A 222 28.80 -8.47 -10.08
CA LYS A 222 29.55 -7.50 -10.89
C LYS A 222 29.48 -7.77 -12.39
N CYS A 223 29.43 -9.03 -12.83
CA CYS A 223 29.62 -9.35 -14.24
C CYS A 223 28.67 -10.45 -14.78
N GLY A 224 27.76 -10.98 -13.96
CA GLY A 224 26.88 -12.09 -14.33
C GLY A 224 27.58 -13.45 -14.45
N GLY A 225 28.91 -13.50 -14.45
CA GLY A 225 29.68 -14.75 -14.60
C GLY A 225 29.40 -15.76 -13.47
N THR A 226 29.41 -17.05 -13.81
CA THR A 226 29.12 -18.15 -12.87
C THR A 226 30.10 -18.16 -11.69
N LEU A 227 29.61 -18.35 -10.46
CA LEU A 227 30.48 -18.57 -9.31
C LEU A 227 30.79 -20.06 -9.10
N SER A 228 32.05 -20.38 -8.78
CA SER A 228 32.51 -21.69 -8.31
C SER A 228 32.63 -21.70 -6.79
N PHE A 229 32.15 -22.76 -6.13
CA PHE A 229 32.27 -22.90 -4.68
C PHE A 229 33.62 -23.50 -4.29
N ASP A 230 34.43 -22.73 -3.58
CA ASP A 230 35.63 -23.21 -2.91
C ASP A 230 35.24 -23.76 -1.52
N LYS A 231 35.18 -25.10 -1.42
CA LYS A 231 34.83 -25.81 -0.19
C LYS A 231 35.81 -25.56 0.95
N GLU A 232 37.10 -25.40 0.64
CA GLU A 232 38.15 -25.21 1.65
C GLU A 232 38.05 -23.82 2.27
N ARG A 233 37.81 -22.81 1.43
CA ARG A 233 37.71 -21.41 1.88
C ARG A 233 36.30 -21.00 2.30
N LYS A 234 35.29 -21.81 2.00
CA LYS A 234 33.86 -21.47 2.17
C LYS A 234 33.50 -20.15 1.49
N LEU A 235 33.98 -19.97 0.26
CA LEU A 235 33.76 -18.79 -0.58
C LEU A 235 33.28 -19.23 -1.97
N TYR A 236 32.48 -18.39 -2.61
CA TYR A 236 32.09 -18.56 -4.00
C TYR A 236 32.86 -17.57 -4.87
N THR A 237 33.66 -18.03 -5.82
CA THR A 237 34.53 -17.18 -6.65
C THR A 237 33.97 -17.10 -8.07
N CYS A 238 33.85 -15.89 -8.63
CA CYS A 238 33.40 -15.73 -9.99
C CYS A 238 34.44 -16.24 -10.98
N ASN A 239 34.06 -17.17 -11.84
CA ASN A 239 34.95 -17.71 -12.86
C ASN A 239 35.32 -16.68 -13.93
N HIS A 240 34.55 -15.60 -14.07
CA HIS A 240 34.79 -14.56 -15.07
C HIS A 240 35.61 -13.38 -14.51
N CYS A 241 35.20 -12.77 -13.39
CA CYS A 241 35.87 -11.58 -12.84
C CYS A 241 36.69 -11.83 -11.57
N GLY A 242 36.71 -13.06 -11.04
CA GLY A 242 37.50 -13.43 -9.85
C GLY A 242 36.97 -12.94 -8.50
N ILE A 243 35.82 -12.25 -8.45
CA ILE A 243 35.24 -11.79 -7.18
C ILE A 243 34.77 -12.96 -6.32
N ALA A 244 35.16 -12.97 -5.05
CA ALA A 244 34.74 -13.96 -4.06
C ALA A 244 33.58 -13.43 -3.19
N TYR A 245 32.62 -14.31 -2.89
CA TYR A 245 31.46 -14.07 -2.05
C TYR A 245 31.46 -15.04 -0.86
N GLY A 246 31.09 -14.56 0.33
CA GLY A 246 30.93 -15.41 1.52
C GLY A 246 29.89 -16.52 1.33
N TYR A 247 30.20 -17.77 1.69
CA TYR A 247 29.22 -18.87 1.68
C TYR A 247 27.94 -18.56 2.49
N SER A 248 28.09 -17.77 3.56
CA SER A 248 27.00 -17.39 4.46
C SER A 248 25.90 -16.58 3.77
N LEU A 249 26.16 -15.98 2.60
CA LEU A 249 25.18 -15.26 1.77
C LEU A 249 24.15 -16.19 1.14
N PHE A 250 24.44 -17.49 1.02
CA PHE A 250 23.66 -18.43 0.21
C PHE A 250 22.87 -19.47 1.00
N TYR A 251 23.11 -19.60 2.31
CA TYR A 251 22.45 -20.61 3.15
C TYR A 251 21.36 -19.99 4.01
N GLY A 252 20.24 -20.68 4.23
CA GLY A 252 19.09 -20.18 4.99
C GLY A 252 18.26 -19.14 4.24
N ASP A 253 17.19 -18.64 4.85
CA ASP A 253 16.35 -17.59 4.27
C ASP A 253 17.17 -16.27 4.17
N PRO A 254 17.50 -15.81 2.95
CA PRO A 254 18.35 -14.64 2.76
C PRO A 254 17.69 -13.37 3.32
N MET A 255 16.35 -13.28 3.27
CA MET A 255 15.60 -12.14 3.78
C MET A 255 15.67 -12.09 5.32
N GLN A 256 15.46 -13.22 5.98
CA GLN A 256 15.56 -13.29 7.45
C GLN A 256 16.97 -12.92 7.95
N LYS A 257 18.02 -13.36 7.24
CA LYS A 257 19.40 -13.01 7.58
C LYS A 257 19.69 -11.52 7.38
N ALA A 258 19.27 -10.95 6.25
CA ALA A 258 19.41 -9.51 5.99
C ALA A 258 18.70 -8.68 7.07
N MET A 259 17.48 -9.07 7.43
CA MET A 259 16.73 -8.42 8.51
C MET A 259 17.36 -8.61 9.89
N ALA A 260 17.97 -9.77 10.17
CA ALA A 260 18.68 -9.99 11.43
C ALA A 260 19.92 -9.10 11.55
N GLU A 261 20.70 -8.97 10.49
CA GLU A 261 21.87 -8.07 10.43
C GLU A 261 21.46 -6.61 10.55
N LEU A 262 20.40 -6.20 9.82
CA LEU A 262 19.81 -4.86 9.94
C LEU A 262 19.39 -4.56 11.38
N LYS A 263 18.76 -5.52 12.07
CA LYS A 263 18.38 -5.39 13.49
C LYS A 263 19.58 -5.35 14.43
N SER A 264 20.65 -6.07 14.11
CA SER A 264 21.90 -6.05 14.89
C SER A 264 22.66 -4.72 14.75
N GLY A 265 22.44 -3.99 13.65
CA GLY A 265 23.15 -2.75 13.32
C GLY A 265 24.35 -2.96 12.40
N ASP A 266 24.53 -4.17 11.86
CA ASP A 266 25.51 -4.45 10.81
C ASP A 266 24.92 -4.07 9.44
N TYR A 267 24.88 -2.76 9.17
CA TYR A 267 24.24 -2.19 7.99
C TYR A 267 24.98 -2.53 6.69
N GLU A 268 26.30 -2.73 6.73
CA GLU A 268 27.09 -3.06 5.54
C GLU A 268 26.79 -4.48 5.08
N THR A 269 26.83 -5.46 6.00
CA THR A 269 26.49 -6.85 5.66
C THR A 269 25.01 -6.96 5.27
N ALA A 270 24.11 -6.24 5.95
CA ALA A 270 22.70 -6.18 5.58
C ALA A 270 22.46 -5.63 4.17
N ASP A 271 23.11 -4.51 3.78
CA ASP A 271 22.99 -3.94 2.43
C ASP A 271 23.50 -4.91 1.35
N GLN A 272 24.60 -5.63 1.62
CA GLN A 272 25.11 -6.67 0.73
C GLN A 272 24.10 -7.80 0.55
N ARG A 273 23.44 -8.25 1.62
CA ARG A 273 22.40 -9.29 1.54
C ARG A 273 21.17 -8.82 0.81
N PHE A 274 20.67 -7.62 1.09
CA PHE A 274 19.54 -7.07 0.34
C PHE A 274 19.89 -6.89 -1.14
N SER A 275 21.09 -6.40 -1.45
CA SER A 275 21.58 -6.32 -2.84
C SER A 275 21.59 -7.69 -3.52
N HIS A 276 21.98 -8.74 -2.79
CA HIS A 276 21.95 -10.11 -3.29
C HIS A 276 20.53 -10.62 -3.55
N ILE A 277 19.56 -10.29 -2.69
CA ILE A 277 18.13 -10.61 -2.92
C ILE A 277 17.64 -9.93 -4.22
N LEU A 278 18.02 -8.66 -4.42
CA LEU A 278 17.67 -7.91 -5.63
C LEU A 278 18.30 -8.44 -6.91
N MET A 279 19.35 -9.27 -6.82
CA MET A 279 19.87 -9.95 -8.01
C MET A 279 18.94 -11.05 -8.51
N PHE A 280 18.08 -11.62 -7.66
CA PHE A 280 17.09 -12.64 -8.06
C PHE A 280 15.73 -12.03 -8.34
N ASP A 281 15.39 -10.98 -7.60
CA ASP A 281 14.15 -10.24 -7.76
C ASP A 281 14.43 -8.76 -7.59
N GLN A 282 14.75 -8.08 -8.70
CA GLN A 282 15.12 -6.66 -8.72
C GLN A 282 14.04 -5.73 -8.14
N HIS A 283 12.81 -6.20 -8.07
CA HIS A 283 11.65 -5.45 -7.59
C HIS A 283 11.23 -5.89 -6.17
N ASN A 284 12.06 -6.70 -5.49
CA ASN A 284 11.73 -7.18 -4.16
C ASN A 284 11.61 -5.99 -3.20
N PHE A 285 10.38 -5.68 -2.83
CA PHE A 285 10.03 -4.49 -2.06
C PHE A 285 10.81 -4.40 -0.74
N GLU A 286 10.83 -5.50 0.03
CA GLU A 286 11.52 -5.56 1.33
C GLU A 286 13.02 -5.34 1.20
N ALA A 287 13.64 -5.88 0.15
CA ALA A 287 15.05 -5.68 -0.09
C ALA A 287 15.36 -4.25 -0.52
N LEU A 288 14.59 -3.65 -1.44
CA LEU A 288 14.75 -2.24 -1.83
C LEU A 288 14.62 -1.32 -0.60
N ARG A 289 13.59 -1.54 0.23
CA ARG A 289 13.36 -0.82 1.49
C ARG A 289 14.53 -1.02 2.47
N GLY A 290 14.97 -2.25 2.66
CA GLY A 290 16.06 -2.61 3.54
C GLY A 290 17.35 -1.87 3.23
N ARG A 291 17.65 -1.65 1.94
CA ARG A 291 18.85 -0.89 1.52
C ARG A 291 18.76 0.60 1.83
N ILE A 292 17.59 1.21 1.73
CA ILE A 292 17.37 2.60 2.18
C ILE A 292 17.65 2.71 3.67
N LEU A 293 17.13 1.76 4.47
CA LEU A 293 17.38 1.70 5.90
C LEU A 293 18.87 1.49 6.24
N CYS A 294 19.58 0.65 5.49
CA CYS A 294 21.02 0.45 5.65
C CYS A 294 21.80 1.74 5.36
N ALA A 295 21.48 2.44 4.27
CA ALA A 295 22.13 3.70 3.90
C ALA A 295 21.95 4.79 4.98
N GLY A 296 20.75 4.85 5.58
CA GLY A 296 20.45 5.76 6.68
C GLY A 296 20.93 5.30 8.07
N LYS A 297 21.48 4.08 8.19
CA LYS A 297 21.83 3.43 9.46
C LYS A 297 20.65 3.33 10.43
N TRP A 298 19.46 2.98 9.92
CA TRP A 298 18.24 2.81 10.70
C TRP A 298 17.81 1.34 10.73
N LYS A 299 17.32 0.82 11.85
CA LYS A 299 16.81 -0.57 11.89
C LYS A 299 15.38 -0.67 11.35
N ALA A 300 14.64 0.43 11.40
CA ALA A 300 13.28 0.59 10.90
C ALA A 300 12.96 2.08 10.77
N PHE A 301 11.96 2.44 9.96
CA PHE A 301 11.50 3.84 9.87
C PHE A 301 11.07 4.40 11.23
N THR A 302 10.53 3.56 12.13
CA THR A 302 10.17 3.93 13.51
C THR A 302 11.32 4.46 14.36
N GLN A 303 12.57 4.20 13.98
CA GLN A 303 13.76 4.65 14.70
C GLN A 303 14.33 5.96 14.18
N ILE A 304 13.82 6.48 13.05
CA ILE A 304 14.24 7.79 12.57
C ILE A 304 13.84 8.82 13.62
N ARG A 305 14.79 9.67 14.01
CA ARG A 305 14.59 10.77 14.95
C ARG A 305 15.29 11.99 14.37
N LEU A 306 14.69 13.15 14.58
CA LEU A 306 15.37 14.42 14.33
C LEU A 306 16.43 14.61 15.42
N SER A 307 17.66 14.21 15.14
CA SER A 307 18.81 14.33 16.05
C SER A 307 20.07 14.75 15.29
N GLU A 308 21.13 15.08 16.03
CA GLU A 308 22.44 15.40 15.47
C GLU A 308 23.08 14.23 14.70
N ASP A 309 22.63 12.99 14.92
CA ASP A 309 23.14 11.82 14.20
C ASP A 309 22.80 11.85 12.71
N LEU A 310 21.80 12.64 12.29
CA LEU A 310 21.48 12.85 10.87
C LEU A 310 22.64 13.49 10.10
N MET A 311 23.53 14.23 10.77
CA MET A 311 24.75 14.79 10.15
C MET A 311 25.77 13.70 9.76
N LYS A 312 25.66 12.49 10.33
CA LYS A 312 26.56 11.36 10.05
C LYS A 312 26.02 10.45 8.95
N VAL A 313 24.84 10.74 8.42
CA VAL A 313 24.19 9.95 7.37
C VAL A 313 24.82 10.29 6.01
N ASP A 314 25.12 9.25 5.24
CA ASP A 314 25.54 9.41 3.84
C ASP A 314 24.29 9.67 2.97
N TRP A 315 23.91 10.94 2.86
CA TRP A 315 22.74 11.37 2.10
C TRP A 315 22.86 11.10 0.60
N GLN A 316 24.09 10.98 0.07
CA GLN A 316 24.30 10.61 -1.33
C GLN A 316 23.93 9.14 -1.54
N LEU A 317 24.36 8.26 -0.64
CA LEU A 317 23.99 6.85 -0.67
C LEU A 317 22.48 6.64 -0.44
N VAL A 318 21.88 7.35 0.54
CA VAL A 318 20.42 7.30 0.77
C VAL A 318 19.67 7.71 -0.50
N ARG A 319 20.08 8.80 -1.17
CA ARG A 319 19.44 9.24 -2.40
C ARG A 319 19.54 8.18 -3.50
N GLN A 320 20.73 7.61 -3.69
CA GLN A 320 20.93 6.53 -4.66
C GLN A 320 19.98 5.35 -4.40
N ARG A 321 19.81 4.94 -3.13
CA ARG A 321 18.91 3.84 -2.77
C ARG A 321 17.44 4.19 -2.98
N VAL A 322 17.03 5.43 -2.75
CA VAL A 322 15.66 5.91 -3.04
C VAL A 322 15.40 5.94 -4.55
N ASP A 323 16.36 6.36 -5.36
CA ASP A 323 16.23 6.36 -6.82
C ASP A 323 16.16 4.93 -7.38
N GLU A 324 16.96 4.01 -6.85
CA GLU A 324 16.85 2.56 -7.14
C GLU A 324 15.46 2.03 -6.74
N PHE A 325 14.95 2.41 -5.57
CA PHE A 325 13.61 2.04 -5.11
C PHE A 325 12.53 2.53 -6.09
N HIS A 326 12.57 3.80 -6.51
CA HIS A 326 11.64 4.34 -7.51
C HIS A 326 11.72 3.60 -8.85
N LYS A 327 12.92 3.25 -9.30
CA LYS A 327 13.13 2.57 -10.57
C LYS A 327 12.53 1.16 -10.60
N TYR A 328 12.61 0.45 -9.48
CA TYR A 328 12.28 -0.98 -9.43
C TYR A 328 10.97 -1.30 -8.71
N VAL A 329 10.36 -0.37 -7.96
CA VAL A 329 9.08 -0.64 -7.34
C VAL A 329 7.95 -0.68 -8.38
N ILE A 330 7.14 -1.74 -8.34
CA ILE A 330 5.96 -1.93 -9.19
C ILE A 330 4.70 -1.42 -8.43
N TYR A 331 3.73 -0.88 -9.18
CA TYR A 331 2.39 -0.53 -8.68
C TYR A 331 1.76 -1.70 -7.90
N PRO A 332 1.13 -1.51 -6.72
CA PRO A 332 0.53 -0.28 -6.17
C PRO A 332 1.42 0.57 -5.24
N ASN A 333 2.71 0.27 -5.11
CA ASN A 333 3.58 0.87 -4.08
C ASN A 333 4.09 2.29 -4.41
N GLU A 334 3.56 2.95 -5.43
CA GLU A 334 4.02 4.29 -5.87
C GLU A 334 3.79 5.36 -4.80
N HIS A 335 2.66 5.31 -4.10
CA HIS A 335 2.37 6.21 -2.97
C HIS A 335 3.42 6.11 -1.87
N LEU A 336 3.86 4.90 -1.56
CA LEU A 336 4.89 4.66 -0.57
C LEU A 336 6.25 5.19 -1.02
N CYS A 337 6.62 4.98 -2.29
CA CYS A 337 7.83 5.57 -2.86
C CYS A 337 7.85 7.09 -2.67
N ASN A 338 6.74 7.75 -3.04
CA ASN A 338 6.60 9.20 -2.92
C ASN A 338 6.69 9.70 -1.47
N LEU A 339 6.17 8.94 -0.51
CA LEU A 339 6.28 9.29 0.91
C LEU A 339 7.69 9.08 1.45
N ILE A 340 8.39 8.02 1.05
CA ILE A 340 9.80 7.81 1.39
C ILE A 340 10.62 8.96 0.82
N ASP A 341 10.45 9.32 -0.45
CA ASP A 341 11.17 10.43 -1.09
C ASP A 341 10.95 11.77 -0.37
N LYS A 342 9.68 12.11 -0.05
CA LYS A 342 9.32 13.30 0.72
C LYS A 342 9.97 13.31 2.10
N LEU A 343 9.93 12.17 2.82
CA LEU A 343 10.53 12.06 4.14
C LEU A 343 12.06 12.22 4.06
N MET A 344 12.72 11.54 3.11
CA MET A 344 14.18 11.62 2.96
C MET A 344 14.64 13.04 2.58
N LYS A 345 13.90 13.75 1.72
CA LYS A 345 14.16 15.17 1.42
C LYS A 345 14.05 16.04 2.67
N LEU A 346 12.99 15.87 3.48
CA LEU A 346 12.79 16.62 4.72
C LEU A 346 13.91 16.36 5.74
N LEU A 347 14.34 15.10 5.89
CA LEU A 347 15.42 14.73 6.81
C LEU A 347 16.78 15.28 6.36
N LYS A 348 17.05 15.27 5.04
CA LYS A 348 18.25 15.89 4.47
C LYS A 348 18.26 17.39 4.74
N GLU A 349 17.15 18.08 4.48
CA GLU A 349 17.02 19.51 4.75
C GLU A 349 17.27 19.83 6.24
N TYR A 350 16.76 19.01 7.14
CA TYR A 350 17.06 19.13 8.58
C TYR A 350 18.55 18.97 8.88
N SER A 351 19.20 17.96 8.29
CA SER A 351 20.65 17.74 8.43
C SER A 351 21.45 18.92 7.92
N ASP A 352 21.10 19.47 6.75
CA ASP A 352 21.77 20.63 6.15
C ASP A 352 21.64 21.86 7.07
N ILE A 353 20.46 22.08 7.67
CA ILE A 353 20.25 23.16 8.66
C ILE A 353 21.14 22.98 9.89
N LEU A 354 21.29 21.76 10.41
CA LEU A 354 22.17 21.51 11.56
C LEU A 354 23.64 21.84 11.23
N VAL A 355 24.12 21.48 10.04
CA VAL A 355 25.46 21.82 9.57
C VAL A 355 25.62 23.34 9.44
N MET A 356 24.64 24.03 8.85
CA MET A 356 24.71 25.48 8.70
C MET A 356 24.66 26.21 10.05
N MET A 357 23.92 25.71 11.05
CA MET A 357 23.94 26.27 12.40
C MET A 357 25.31 26.15 13.09
N GLN A 358 26.13 25.14 12.73
CA GLN A 358 27.51 25.02 13.23
C GLN A 358 28.46 26.01 12.54
N ILE A 359 28.22 26.30 11.26
CA ILE A 359 29.04 27.23 10.47
C ILE A 359 28.68 28.69 10.80
N GLU A 360 27.38 28.99 10.95
CA GLU A 360 26.83 30.33 11.14
C GLU A 360 25.89 30.39 12.37
N PRO A 361 26.42 30.32 13.60
CA PRO A 361 25.59 30.22 14.80
C PRO A 361 24.72 31.45 15.09
N ASN A 362 25.06 32.61 14.49
CA ASN A 362 24.33 33.88 14.69
C ASN A 362 23.20 34.10 13.66
N ASN A 363 22.99 33.18 12.73
CA ASN A 363 21.96 33.33 11.70
C ASN A 363 20.59 32.89 12.26
N GLU A 364 19.70 33.86 12.50
CA GLU A 364 18.36 33.65 13.07
C GLU A 364 17.40 32.88 12.15
N GLU A 365 17.71 32.75 10.86
CA GLU A 365 16.85 32.05 9.89
C GLU A 365 16.84 30.53 10.11
N TYR A 366 17.99 29.94 10.48
CA TYR A 366 18.12 28.50 10.65
C TYR A 366 17.27 27.92 11.80
N PRO A 367 17.22 28.54 13.00
CA PRO A 367 16.27 28.15 14.04
C PRO A 367 14.81 28.14 13.57
N GLN A 368 14.40 29.13 12.77
CA GLN A 368 13.03 29.23 12.26
C GLN A 368 12.72 28.09 11.27
N LYS A 369 13.61 27.85 10.30
CA LYS A 369 13.49 26.73 9.36
C LYS A 369 13.48 25.37 10.07
N LYS A 370 14.33 25.20 11.08
CA LYS A 370 14.36 24.00 11.94
C LYS A 370 13.00 23.73 12.59
N GLN A 371 12.34 24.77 13.12
CA GLN A 371 11.01 24.64 13.74
C GLN A 371 9.93 24.23 12.74
N VAL A 372 9.98 24.72 11.50
CA VAL A 372 9.05 24.32 10.44
C VAL A 372 9.17 22.82 10.13
N ILE A 373 10.41 22.31 10.03
CA ILE A 373 10.63 20.88 9.78
C ILE A 373 10.16 20.01 10.95
N ILE A 374 10.44 20.43 12.19
CA ILE A 374 9.99 19.72 13.40
C ILE A 374 8.47 19.56 13.42
N LYS A 375 7.72 20.55 12.94
CA LYS A 375 6.25 20.47 12.83
C LYS A 375 5.78 19.48 11.77
N LYS A 376 6.43 19.44 10.59
CA LYS A 376 6.04 18.56 9.46
C LYS A 376 6.42 17.09 9.66
N TYR A 377 7.53 16.84 10.34
CA TYR A 377 8.14 15.51 10.46
C TYR A 377 7.21 14.43 11.05
N PRO A 378 6.49 14.65 12.18
CA PRO A 378 5.66 13.62 12.79
C PRO A 378 4.51 13.15 11.90
N THR A 379 3.96 14.03 11.06
CA THR A 379 2.85 13.68 10.15
C THR A 379 3.34 12.78 9.02
N LEU A 380 4.42 13.16 8.35
CA LEU A 380 5.04 12.33 7.31
C LEU A 380 5.51 10.97 7.85
N LEU A 381 6.15 10.95 9.01
CA LEU A 381 6.64 9.70 9.61
C LEU A 381 5.48 8.77 9.99
N ARG A 382 4.40 9.30 10.60
CA ARG A 382 3.21 8.50 10.94
C ARG A 382 2.55 7.90 9.70
N ARG A 383 2.40 8.70 8.65
CA ARG A 383 1.85 8.25 7.37
C ARG A 383 2.71 7.16 6.74
N LEU A 384 4.04 7.35 6.71
CA LEU A 384 4.97 6.34 6.23
C LEU A 384 4.88 5.05 7.05
N MET A 385 4.97 5.15 8.37
CA MET A 385 4.91 3.99 9.27
C MET A 385 3.60 3.21 9.14
N TYR A 386 2.50 3.91 8.88
CA TYR A 386 1.21 3.27 8.68
C TYR A 386 1.20 2.43 7.41
N ILE A 387 1.58 3.02 6.27
CA ILE A 387 1.64 2.31 4.99
C ILE A 387 2.68 1.18 5.06
N ASP A 388 3.85 1.42 5.66
CA ASP A 388 4.88 0.40 5.91
C ASP A 388 4.31 -0.82 6.66
N ARG A 389 3.56 -0.60 7.74
CA ARG A 389 2.89 -1.70 8.46
C ARG A 389 1.85 -2.44 7.61
N VAL A 390 1.15 -1.73 6.72
CA VAL A 390 0.19 -2.35 5.80
C VAL A 390 0.90 -3.24 4.77
N HIS A 391 2.14 -2.94 4.39
CA HIS A 391 2.92 -3.85 3.55
C HIS A 391 3.54 -5.01 4.35
N HIS A 392 4.01 -4.77 5.59
CA HIS A 392 4.65 -5.79 6.43
C HIS A 392 3.67 -6.75 7.12
N GLY A 393 2.47 -6.28 7.44
CA GLY A 393 1.50 -6.97 8.28
C GLY A 393 0.64 -7.98 7.54
N VAL A 394 0.84 -8.16 6.23
CA VAL A 394 -0.13 -8.87 5.41
C VAL A 394 0.59 -9.84 4.48
N SER A 395 0.45 -11.14 4.78
CA SER A 395 0.05 -12.06 3.72
C SER A 395 -1.30 -11.58 3.21
N PHE A 396 -1.30 -10.62 2.28
CA PHE A 396 -2.51 -10.07 1.69
C PHE A 396 -3.11 -11.18 0.84
N ASP A 397 -3.95 -11.99 1.47
CA ASP A 397 -4.91 -12.82 0.77
C ASP A 397 -5.75 -11.85 -0.08
N HIS A 398 -5.50 -11.83 -1.38
CA HIS A 398 -6.17 -10.94 -2.34
C HIS A 398 -7.70 -11.11 -2.32
N THR A 399 -8.24 -12.15 -1.69
CA THR A 399 -9.68 -12.27 -1.40
C THR A 399 -10.21 -11.16 -0.49
N LYS A 400 -9.36 -10.50 0.31
CA LYS A 400 -9.77 -9.36 1.15
C LYS A 400 -9.85 -8.02 0.42
N THR A 401 -9.38 -7.92 -0.82
CA THR A 401 -9.62 -6.71 -1.63
C THR A 401 -11.09 -6.59 -2.07
N CYS A 402 -11.82 -7.71 -2.16
CA CYS A 402 -13.28 -7.68 -2.33
C CYS A 402 -14.02 -7.11 -1.10
N PHE A 403 -13.39 -7.09 0.09
CA PHE A 403 -13.96 -6.45 1.27
C PHE A 403 -13.92 -4.92 1.23
N THR A 404 -13.12 -4.29 0.36
CA THR A 404 -13.04 -2.82 0.30
C THR A 404 -14.34 -2.21 -0.22
N ILE A 405 -15.00 -2.85 -1.20
CA ILE A 405 -16.30 -2.40 -1.74
C ILE A 405 -17.43 -2.61 -0.73
N GLU A 406 -17.42 -3.72 0.00
CA GLU A 406 -18.44 -3.98 1.03
C GLU A 406 -18.24 -3.06 2.25
N ARG A 407 -16.99 -2.79 2.65
CA ARG A 407 -16.66 -1.79 3.67
C ARG A 407 -17.01 -0.37 3.25
N LEU A 408 -16.86 -0.02 1.98
CA LEU A 408 -17.34 1.25 1.41
C LEU A 408 -18.84 1.44 1.65
N LYS A 409 -19.64 0.39 1.40
CA LYS A 409 -21.08 0.41 1.64
C LYS A 409 -21.42 0.49 3.13
N ASN A 410 -20.61 -0.14 3.98
CA ASN A 410 -20.90 -0.23 5.41
C ASN A 410 -20.40 0.99 6.22
N ALA A 411 -19.39 1.74 5.75
CA ALA A 411 -18.82 2.85 6.53
C ALA A 411 -19.84 3.97 6.85
N PRO A 412 -20.66 4.44 5.88
CA PRO A 412 -21.71 5.41 6.17
C PRO A 412 -22.80 4.84 7.09
N GLU A 413 -23.12 3.55 6.95
CA GLU A 413 -24.14 2.89 7.76
C GLU A 413 -23.66 2.66 9.21
N ALA A 414 -22.39 2.34 9.41
CA ALA A 414 -21.77 2.28 10.74
C ALA A 414 -21.78 3.67 11.41
N LEU A 415 -21.45 4.73 10.66
CA LEU A 415 -21.50 6.10 11.16
C LEU A 415 -22.93 6.52 11.54
N LYS A 416 -23.93 6.20 10.71
CA LYS A 416 -25.36 6.43 11.00
C LYS A 416 -25.84 5.66 12.24
N ARG A 417 -25.38 4.42 12.42
CA ARG A 417 -25.64 3.60 13.61
C ARG A 417 -24.86 4.05 14.86
N LYS A 418 -23.99 5.07 14.73
CA LYS A 418 -23.09 5.57 15.79
C LYS A 418 -22.09 4.51 16.28
N ASP A 419 -21.76 3.54 15.44
CA ASP A 419 -20.63 2.63 15.66
C ASP A 419 -19.35 3.29 15.14
N PHE A 420 -18.84 4.24 15.93
CA PHE A 420 -17.67 5.05 15.53
C PHE A 420 -16.38 4.23 15.42
N VAL A 421 -16.30 3.07 16.07
CA VAL A 421 -15.12 2.19 15.99
C VAL A 421 -15.12 1.49 14.64
N GLU A 422 -16.25 0.89 14.25
CA GLU A 422 -16.41 0.27 12.94
C GLU A 422 -16.25 1.31 11.82
N ALA A 423 -16.89 2.49 11.97
CA ALA A 423 -16.80 3.57 10.99
C ALA A 423 -15.37 4.11 10.86
N GLU A 424 -14.65 4.37 11.97
CA GLU A 424 -13.26 4.83 11.92
C GLU A 424 -12.37 3.79 11.25
N ASP A 425 -12.52 2.50 11.58
CA ASP A 425 -11.74 1.44 10.96
C ASP A 425 -11.99 1.35 9.44
N CYS A 426 -13.24 1.53 9.00
CA CYS A 426 -13.56 1.62 7.58
C CYS A 426 -12.95 2.86 6.92
N TYR A 427 -13.27 4.07 7.40
CA TYR A 427 -12.76 5.31 6.80
C TYR A 427 -11.23 5.40 6.83
N ARG A 428 -10.57 4.80 7.83
CA ARG A 428 -9.11 4.70 7.86
C ARG A 428 -8.56 3.86 6.71
N VAL A 429 -9.23 2.76 6.35
CA VAL A 429 -8.86 1.96 5.17
C VAL A 429 -9.18 2.73 3.89
N LEU A 430 -10.33 3.38 3.80
CA LEU A 430 -10.68 4.18 2.61
C LEU A 430 -9.72 5.34 2.38
N ASN A 431 -9.23 5.96 3.45
CA ASN A 431 -8.23 7.02 3.38
C ASN A 431 -6.85 6.50 2.90
N LEU A 432 -6.59 5.19 2.95
CA LEU A 432 -5.39 4.63 2.29
C LEU A 432 -5.55 4.60 0.78
N ASP A 433 -6.74 4.17 0.32
CA ASP A 433 -7.02 3.99 -1.10
C ASP A 433 -7.29 5.34 -1.78
N HIS A 434 -7.88 6.29 -1.05
CA HIS A 434 -8.28 7.60 -1.54
C HIS A 434 -7.89 8.71 -0.54
N PRO A 435 -6.59 8.97 -0.35
CA PRO A 435 -6.09 9.83 0.72
C PRO A 435 -6.49 11.30 0.63
N ASN A 436 -6.97 11.76 -0.53
CA ASN A 436 -7.36 13.15 -0.76
C ASN A 436 -8.86 13.27 -1.02
N ASP A 437 -9.65 12.22 -0.79
CA ASP A 437 -11.08 12.28 -0.95
C ASP A 437 -11.69 13.08 0.20
N PRO A 438 -12.33 14.23 -0.09
CA PRO A 438 -12.79 15.15 0.93
C PRO A 438 -13.91 14.55 1.78
N LEU A 439 -14.75 13.66 1.22
CA LEU A 439 -15.85 13.02 1.94
C LEU A 439 -15.34 11.95 2.91
N ILE A 440 -14.31 11.20 2.52
CA ILE A 440 -13.64 10.23 3.41
C ILE A 440 -12.98 10.96 4.58
N LEU A 441 -12.24 12.03 4.30
CA LEU A 441 -11.58 12.84 5.33
C LEU A 441 -12.59 13.50 6.27
N HIS A 442 -13.68 14.05 5.73
CA HIS A 442 -14.79 14.61 6.48
C HIS A 442 -15.41 13.59 7.45
N ASN A 443 -15.80 12.41 6.94
CA ASN A 443 -16.43 11.38 7.77
C ASN A 443 -15.46 10.77 8.78
N TRP A 444 -14.17 10.75 8.47
CA TRP A 444 -13.14 10.33 9.41
C TRP A 444 -13.00 11.29 10.59
N VAL A 445 -13.08 12.60 10.35
CA VAL A 445 -13.13 13.62 11.40
C VAL A 445 -14.40 13.47 12.25
N LEU A 446 -15.56 13.21 11.63
CA LEU A 446 -16.81 12.92 12.35
C LEU A 446 -16.67 11.71 13.28
N CYS A 447 -16.02 10.63 12.83
CA CYS A 447 -15.76 9.45 13.65
C CYS A 447 -14.92 9.80 14.89
N ALA A 448 -13.85 10.58 14.71
CA ALA A 448 -12.99 11.00 15.82
C ALA A 448 -13.71 11.89 16.82
N GLY A 449 -14.65 12.71 16.36
CA GLY A 449 -15.52 13.53 17.22
C GLY A 449 -16.67 12.75 17.86
N LYS A 450 -16.91 11.50 17.43
CA LYS A 450 -18.08 10.69 17.80
C LYS A 450 -19.40 11.35 17.42
N TRP A 451 -19.45 11.90 16.21
CA TRP A 451 -20.64 12.52 15.66
C TRP A 451 -21.08 11.81 14.38
N SER A 452 -22.38 11.68 14.19
CA SER A 452 -22.94 11.28 12.89
C SER A 452 -23.06 12.45 11.93
N SER A 453 -23.09 13.68 12.46
CA SER A 453 -23.00 14.95 11.73
C SER A 453 -22.50 16.05 12.64
N PHE A 454 -21.92 17.13 12.08
CA PHE A 454 -21.47 18.27 12.88
C PHE A 454 -22.61 19.02 13.58
N SER A 455 -23.87 18.79 13.20
CA SER A 455 -25.04 19.31 13.93
C SER A 455 -25.21 18.68 15.32
N GLU A 456 -24.56 17.55 15.59
CA GLU A 456 -24.56 16.91 16.91
C GLU A 456 -23.48 17.47 17.85
N MET A 457 -22.56 18.30 17.36
CA MET A 457 -21.45 18.83 18.14
C MET A 457 -21.94 19.71 19.28
N LYS A 458 -21.54 19.39 20.51
CA LYS A 458 -21.79 20.20 21.70
C LYS A 458 -20.48 20.52 22.40
N ILE A 459 -20.37 21.74 22.92
CA ILE A 459 -19.18 22.18 23.67
C ILE A 459 -18.91 21.28 24.89
N GLU A 460 -19.96 20.67 25.46
CA GLU A 460 -19.86 19.78 26.62
C GLU A 460 -19.27 18.39 26.31
N ASP A 461 -19.27 17.94 25.05
CA ASP A 461 -18.81 16.59 24.66
C ASP A 461 -17.28 16.42 24.76
N PHE A 462 -16.54 17.53 24.78
CA PHE A 462 -15.07 17.54 24.71
C PHE A 462 -14.37 17.41 26.07
N ARG A 463 -15.14 17.17 27.14
CA ARG A 463 -14.60 16.99 28.51
C ARG A 463 -13.63 15.82 28.65
N SER A 464 -13.65 14.88 27.71
CA SER A 464 -12.69 13.78 27.67
C SER A 464 -11.30 14.29 27.26
N ARG A 465 -10.34 14.23 28.19
CA ARG A 465 -8.93 14.59 27.95
C ARG A 465 -8.30 13.90 26.73
N ASN A 466 -8.84 12.76 26.31
CA ASN A 466 -8.31 11.99 25.18
C ASN A 466 -8.98 12.31 23.84
N LEU A 467 -10.19 12.88 23.85
CA LEU A 467 -10.95 13.12 22.62
C LEU A 467 -10.38 14.32 21.85
N PHE A 468 -10.08 15.40 22.56
CA PHE A 468 -9.62 16.64 21.95
C PHE A 468 -8.30 16.48 21.15
N PRO A 469 -7.22 15.88 21.70
CA PRO A 469 -5.98 15.70 20.95
C PRO A 469 -6.14 14.77 19.73
N LEU A 470 -7.01 13.75 19.85
CA LEU A 470 -7.30 12.84 18.75
C LEU A 470 -7.98 13.60 17.61
N LEU A 471 -9.07 14.30 17.91
CA LEU A 471 -9.83 15.05 16.91
C LEU A 471 -8.97 16.16 16.27
N MET A 472 -8.24 16.92 17.08
CA MET A 472 -7.34 17.97 16.57
C MET A 472 -6.31 17.38 15.60
N GLY A 473 -5.75 16.21 15.94
CA GLY A 473 -4.86 15.47 15.05
C GLY A 473 -5.52 15.09 13.73
N ARG A 474 -6.79 14.66 13.75
CA ARG A 474 -7.54 14.32 12.54
C ARG A 474 -7.90 15.52 11.69
N VAL A 475 -8.26 16.65 12.29
CA VAL A 475 -8.55 17.89 11.53
C VAL A 475 -7.31 18.39 10.81
N LEU A 476 -6.16 18.42 11.47
CA LEU A 476 -4.89 18.82 10.83
C LEU A 476 -4.47 17.84 9.72
N GLU A 477 -4.64 16.54 9.95
CA GLU A 477 -4.36 15.52 8.93
C GLU A 477 -5.31 15.65 7.74
N ALA A 478 -6.61 15.86 7.98
CA ALA A 478 -7.60 16.08 6.94
C ALA A 478 -7.32 17.37 6.16
N GLN A 479 -6.93 18.46 6.84
CA GLN A 479 -6.54 19.71 6.20
C GLN A 479 -5.35 19.52 5.25
N GLU A 480 -4.27 18.88 5.71
CA GLU A 480 -3.07 18.63 4.88
C GLU A 480 -3.34 17.74 3.66
N LEU A 481 -4.32 16.84 3.76
CA LEU A 481 -4.66 15.88 2.73
C LEU A 481 -5.75 16.38 1.76
N SER A 482 -6.59 17.29 2.23
CA SER A 482 -7.73 17.78 1.46
C SER A 482 -7.30 18.66 0.28
N PRO A 483 -8.07 18.66 -0.82
CA PRO A 483 -7.92 19.64 -1.88
C PRO A 483 -8.08 21.07 -1.35
N ASP A 484 -7.41 22.04 -1.97
CA ASP A 484 -7.35 23.44 -1.51
C ASP A 484 -8.74 24.07 -1.28
N GLU A 485 -9.76 23.67 -2.05
CA GLU A 485 -11.14 24.15 -1.92
C GLU A 485 -11.81 23.79 -0.58
N TYR A 486 -11.30 22.76 0.13
CA TYR A 486 -11.78 22.34 1.44
C TYR A 486 -10.92 22.86 2.61
N HIS A 487 -9.80 23.56 2.36
CA HIS A 487 -8.94 24.06 3.44
C HIS A 487 -9.67 25.05 4.34
N GLY A 488 -10.51 25.93 3.74
CA GLY A 488 -11.31 26.89 4.50
C GLY A 488 -12.30 26.22 5.47
N PHE A 489 -12.81 25.03 5.12
CA PHE A 489 -13.65 24.23 6.01
C PHE A 489 -12.87 23.74 7.23
N TYR A 490 -11.71 23.13 7.01
CA TYR A 490 -10.89 22.61 8.10
C TYR A 490 -10.27 23.72 8.96
N ASP A 491 -9.93 24.88 8.39
CA ASP A 491 -9.51 26.07 9.15
C ASP A 491 -10.61 26.58 10.08
N THR A 492 -11.86 26.60 9.60
CA THR A 492 -13.01 27.01 10.41
C THR A 492 -13.29 26.00 11.52
N LEU A 493 -13.21 24.70 11.22
CA LEU A 493 -13.32 23.65 12.22
C LEU A 493 -12.19 23.73 13.26
N PHE A 494 -10.95 23.98 12.82
CA PHE A 494 -9.80 24.15 13.72
C PHE A 494 -10.02 25.30 14.71
N LYS A 495 -10.49 26.47 14.24
CA LYS A 495 -10.84 27.61 15.10
C LYS A 495 -11.95 27.26 16.10
N LEU A 496 -13.00 26.56 15.67
CA LEU A 496 -14.05 26.07 16.57
C LEU A 496 -13.47 25.18 17.68
N LEU A 497 -12.54 24.28 17.34
CA LEU A 497 -11.86 23.44 18.32
C LEU A 497 -10.95 24.25 19.26
N GLU A 498 -10.30 25.32 18.80
CA GLU A 498 -9.55 26.22 19.68
C GLU A 498 -10.46 26.90 20.71
N PHE A 499 -11.65 27.37 20.31
CA PHE A 499 -12.64 27.93 21.24
C PHE A 499 -13.09 26.91 22.30
N ILE A 500 -13.33 25.66 21.87
CA ILE A 500 -13.70 24.58 22.79
C ILE A 500 -12.56 24.30 23.79
N ASN A 501 -11.30 24.31 23.34
CA ASN A 501 -10.16 24.13 24.25
C ASN A 501 -10.06 25.25 25.28
N GLN A 502 -10.19 26.51 24.83
CA GLN A 502 -10.20 27.67 25.72
C GLN A 502 -11.35 27.60 26.73
N TYR A 503 -12.53 27.15 26.32
CA TYR A 503 -13.67 26.95 27.22
C TYR A 503 -13.37 25.88 28.26
N HIS A 504 -12.72 24.77 27.89
CA HIS A 504 -12.34 23.74 28.85
C HIS A 504 -11.25 24.16 29.83
N GLU A 505 -10.24 24.89 29.35
CA GLU A 505 -9.24 25.49 30.22
C GLU A 505 -9.89 26.46 31.22
N ASN A 506 -10.84 27.30 30.75
CA ASN A 506 -11.65 28.16 31.61
C ASN A 506 -12.48 27.37 32.63
N GLU A 507 -13.15 26.28 32.23
CA GLU A 507 -13.96 25.46 33.13
C GLU A 507 -13.12 24.74 34.20
N LEU A 508 -11.88 24.36 33.88
CA LEU A 508 -10.93 23.78 34.84
C LEU A 508 -10.54 24.81 35.89
N VAL A 509 -10.15 26.02 35.47
CA VAL A 509 -9.80 27.10 36.41
C VAL A 509 -11.00 27.51 37.27
N LEU A 510 -12.20 27.57 36.68
CA LEU A 510 -13.42 27.87 37.43
C LEU A 510 -13.71 26.82 38.52
N LYS A 511 -13.44 25.53 38.25
CA LYS A 511 -13.56 24.47 39.27
C LYS A 511 -12.55 24.64 40.40
N GLU A 512 -11.32 25.05 40.08
CA GLU A 512 -10.29 25.35 41.08
C GLU A 512 -10.69 26.56 41.94
N CYS A 513 -11.16 27.65 41.33
CA CYS A 513 -11.66 28.82 42.07
C CYS A 513 -12.82 28.47 43.01
N ARG A 514 -13.80 27.69 42.53
CA ARG A 514 -14.92 27.22 43.39
C ARG A 514 -14.46 26.28 44.49
N SER A 515 -13.46 25.44 44.23
CA SER A 515 -12.87 24.59 45.27
C SER A 515 -12.20 25.44 46.36
N GLU A 516 -11.56 26.53 45.97
CA GLU A 516 -10.92 27.47 46.89
C GLU A 516 -11.96 28.24 47.72
N GLU A 517 -13.04 28.74 47.12
CA GLU A 517 -14.17 29.33 47.84
C GLU A 517 -14.76 28.36 48.88
N ASN A 518 -14.96 27.09 48.48
CA ASN A 518 -15.44 26.06 49.39
C ASN A 518 -14.46 25.78 50.53
N ARG A 519 -13.15 25.76 50.25
CA ARG A 519 -12.09 25.60 51.27
C ARG A 519 -12.13 26.74 52.28
N ILE A 520 -12.20 27.99 51.81
CA ILE A 520 -12.30 29.18 52.69
C ILE A 520 -13.58 29.10 53.55
N CYS A 521 -14.72 28.71 52.95
CA CYS A 521 -15.97 28.49 53.69
C CYS A 521 -15.85 27.42 54.79
N GLU A 522 -15.16 26.31 54.50
CA GLU A 522 -14.92 25.24 55.48
C GLU A 522 -13.96 25.68 56.58
N ASP A 523 -12.90 26.43 56.25
CA ASP A 523 -11.94 26.96 57.22
C ASP A 523 -12.61 27.97 58.17
N ILE A 524 -13.45 28.87 57.66
CA ILE A 524 -14.28 29.78 58.48
C ILE A 524 -15.13 28.99 59.48
N LYS A 525 -15.85 27.96 59.00
CA LYS A 525 -16.70 27.10 59.84
C LYS A 525 -15.91 26.33 60.89
N ARG A 526 -14.74 25.78 60.50
CA ARG A 526 -13.92 24.91 61.35
C ARG A 526 -13.21 25.69 62.45
N LEU A 527 -12.63 26.83 62.10
CA LEU A 527 -11.80 27.63 63.01
C LEU A 527 -12.64 28.60 63.86
N LYS A 528 -13.95 28.71 63.59
CA LYS A 528 -14.84 29.72 64.19
C LYS A 528 -14.27 31.13 64.06
N LEU A 529 -13.62 31.40 62.93
CA LEU A 529 -13.07 32.71 62.64
C LEU A 529 -14.21 33.74 62.62
N ASP A 530 -13.94 34.92 63.18
CA ASP A 530 -14.85 36.04 62.98
C ASP A 530 -14.87 36.37 61.50
N VAL A 531 -16.07 36.40 60.91
CA VAL A 531 -16.26 36.75 59.50
C VAL A 531 -15.74 38.17 59.20
N ASN A 532 -15.54 38.99 60.24
CA ASN A 532 -14.96 40.32 60.13
C ASN A 532 -13.41 40.35 60.17
N ASP A 533 -12.72 39.21 60.24
CA ASP A 533 -11.26 39.17 60.10
C ASP A 533 -10.87 39.68 58.70
N SER A 534 -10.10 40.77 58.66
CA SER A 534 -9.73 41.43 57.41
C SER A 534 -8.97 40.52 56.46
N SER A 535 -8.17 39.59 56.98
CA SER A 535 -7.38 38.66 56.15
C SER A 535 -8.29 37.66 55.43
N VAL A 536 -9.30 37.13 56.12
CA VAL A 536 -10.26 36.17 55.56
C VAL A 536 -11.16 36.84 54.53
N MET A 537 -11.56 38.08 54.78
CA MET A 537 -12.38 38.85 53.84
C MET A 537 -11.62 39.21 52.56
N GLU A 538 -10.32 39.50 52.65
CA GLU A 538 -9.48 39.77 51.47
C GLU A 538 -9.34 38.52 50.59
N GLU A 539 -9.00 37.36 51.18
CA GLU A 539 -8.94 36.07 50.47
C GLU A 539 -10.28 35.69 49.84
N TRP A 540 -11.39 35.87 50.57
CA TRP A 540 -12.74 35.62 50.04
C TRP A 540 -13.08 36.51 48.84
N THR A 541 -12.77 37.81 48.94
CA THR A 541 -13.05 38.80 47.88
C THR A 541 -12.22 38.50 46.63
N GLU A 542 -10.95 38.10 46.79
CA GLU A 542 -10.11 37.71 45.65
C GLU A 542 -10.63 36.44 44.97
N ALA A 543 -11.01 35.41 45.75
CA ALA A 543 -11.55 34.16 45.22
C ALA A 543 -12.85 34.38 44.44
N THR A 544 -13.80 35.12 45.03
CA THR A 544 -15.08 35.45 44.38
C THR A 544 -14.91 36.31 43.13
N PHE A 545 -14.01 37.30 43.16
CA PHE A 545 -13.70 38.10 41.97
C PHE A 545 -13.12 37.25 40.82
N LYS A 546 -12.23 36.29 41.14
CA LYS A 546 -11.72 35.35 40.14
C LYS A 546 -12.85 34.50 39.56
N THR A 547 -13.68 33.90 40.40
CA THR A 547 -14.83 33.08 39.98
C THR A 547 -15.76 33.87 39.03
N GLU A 548 -16.17 35.08 39.41
CA GLU A 548 -17.04 35.93 38.57
C GLU A 548 -16.41 36.26 37.21
N ASN A 549 -15.10 36.53 37.17
CA ASN A 549 -14.40 36.81 35.92
C ASN A 549 -14.34 35.57 35.02
N TYR A 550 -14.02 34.40 35.57
CA TYR A 550 -13.99 33.16 34.80
C TYR A 550 -15.39 32.76 34.30
N GLU A 551 -16.44 32.99 35.09
CA GLU A 551 -17.84 32.80 34.64
C GLU A 551 -18.20 33.71 33.47
N LYS A 552 -17.81 34.99 33.50
CA LYS A 552 -18.02 35.93 32.39
C LYS A 552 -17.28 35.48 31.11
N VAL A 553 -16.04 35.01 31.24
CA VAL A 553 -15.26 34.50 30.11
C VAL A 553 -15.88 33.22 29.56
N GLY A 554 -16.29 32.28 30.42
CA GLY A 554 -16.97 31.06 30.00
C GLY A 554 -18.30 31.34 29.27
N LEU A 555 -19.08 32.31 29.75
CA LEU A 555 -20.31 32.75 29.08
C LEU A 555 -19.99 33.35 27.70
N LYS A 556 -18.97 34.20 27.60
CA LYS A 556 -18.53 34.80 26.33
C LYS A 556 -18.13 33.72 25.31
N LEU A 557 -17.28 32.77 25.71
CA LEU A 557 -16.85 31.67 24.84
C LEU A 557 -18.03 30.80 24.38
N LYS A 558 -19.00 30.56 25.28
CA LYS A 558 -20.22 29.82 24.94
C LYS A 558 -21.09 30.56 23.93
N THR A 559 -21.19 31.88 24.05
CA THR A 559 -21.90 32.73 23.08
C THR A 559 -21.19 32.71 21.71
N GLU A 560 -19.88 32.93 21.67
CA GLU A 560 -19.09 32.92 20.42
C GLU A 560 -19.17 31.55 19.72
N PHE A 561 -19.08 30.45 20.46
CA PHE A 561 -19.28 29.11 19.92
C PHE A 561 -20.69 28.93 19.33
N GLY A 562 -21.72 29.44 20.02
CA GLY A 562 -23.11 29.38 19.57
C GLY A 562 -23.39 30.21 18.31
N GLU A 563 -22.58 31.24 18.04
CA GLU A 563 -22.66 32.05 16.81
C GLU A 563 -21.91 31.39 15.65
N LEU A 564 -20.73 30.81 15.89
CA LEU A 564 -19.89 30.18 14.86
C LEU A 564 -20.38 28.80 14.42
N LEU A 565 -20.94 28.00 15.34
CA LEU A 565 -21.37 26.62 15.01
C LEU A 565 -22.44 26.57 13.90
N PRO A 566 -23.49 27.42 13.90
CA PRO A 566 -24.46 27.47 12.80
C PRO A 566 -23.85 27.83 11.45
N GLU A 567 -22.88 28.75 11.42
CA GLU A 567 -22.18 29.13 10.18
C GLU A 567 -21.34 27.97 9.65
N PHE A 568 -20.66 27.25 10.55
CA PHE A 568 -19.91 26.05 10.18
C PHE A 568 -20.80 24.91 9.69
N ILE A 569 -21.94 24.65 10.34
CA ILE A 569 -22.93 23.66 9.87
C ILE A 569 -23.50 24.04 8.50
N LYS A 570 -23.64 25.34 8.21
CA LYS A 570 -24.05 25.81 6.89
C LYS A 570 -22.98 25.47 5.84
N MET A 571 -21.71 25.74 6.13
CA MET A 571 -20.58 25.41 5.26
C MET A 571 -20.46 23.90 5.01
N ASP A 572 -20.65 23.10 6.05
CA ASP A 572 -20.70 21.63 5.98
C ASP A 572 -21.75 21.14 4.96
N ARG A 573 -22.97 21.68 5.03
CA ARG A 573 -24.06 21.35 4.10
C ARG A 573 -23.77 21.81 2.68
N GLU A 574 -23.17 22.99 2.49
CA GLU A 574 -22.83 23.50 1.16
C GLU A 574 -21.74 22.67 0.48
N LEU A 575 -20.79 22.12 1.24
CA LEU A 575 -19.67 21.34 0.70
C LEU A 575 -19.97 19.84 0.58
N PHE A 576 -20.76 19.27 1.50
CA PHE A 576 -20.97 17.82 1.60
C PHE A 576 -22.44 17.37 1.53
N GLY A 577 -23.40 18.30 1.59
CA GLY A 577 -24.83 17.98 1.76
C GLY A 577 -25.44 17.19 0.60
N ASP A 578 -25.04 17.49 -0.64
CA ASP A 578 -25.55 16.77 -1.81
C ASP A 578 -25.08 15.30 -1.83
N HIS A 579 -23.90 15.02 -1.26
CA HIS A 579 -23.29 13.68 -1.22
C HIS A 579 -23.78 12.79 -0.09
N LEU A 580 -24.32 13.36 1.00
CA LEU A 580 -24.83 12.59 2.15
C LEU A 580 -26.26 12.07 1.95
N SER A 581 -26.98 12.63 0.97
CA SER A 581 -28.36 12.24 0.62
C SER A 581 -28.45 11.15 -0.45
N SER A 582 -27.39 10.97 -1.23
CA SER A 582 -27.17 9.89 -2.21
C SER A 582 -26.43 8.70 -1.60
#